data_AF-A0A9N8ELQ1-F1
#
_entry.id   AF-A0A9N8ELQ1-F1
#
_cell.length_a   1.000
_cell.length_b   1.000
_cell.length_c   1.000
_cell.angle_alpha   90.00
_cell.angle_beta   90.00
_cell.angle_gamma   90.00
#
_symmetry.space_group_name_H-M   'P 1'
#
loop_
_entity.id
_entity.type
_entity.pdbx_description
1 polymer ?
#
loop_
_entity_poly.entity_id
_entity_poly.type
_entity_poly.pdbx_seq_one_letter_code
_entity_poly.pdbx_strand_id
1 'polypeptide(L)'
;MKIAAASVFFLLASTCEAFTAPQPSVGANKRFGAASGLAFAPKGVSTTEKTTADVKFNTELGVSTLVPNEVAKKDDLATVWGQFSNWITSTENRLYIGWFGTIMFPTLLAATTCYITAFIAAPPVDIDGIREPVAGSLLYGNNIISGAVIPSSNAIGMHFYPIWEAASLDEWLYNGGEYQLTVLHFLIGVAAYMGREWELSYRLGMRPWIFTAFSAPVAAATAVFLTYPIGQGSFSDGMPLGISGTFNFMLVFQAEHNILMHPFHMMGVAGVFGASLFSAMHGSLVTSSLIRETTESESTNYGYKFGQEEETYNIVAAHGYFGRLIFQYASFNNSRALHFFLAAWPVIGIWMTAMGVSTMAFNLNGFNFNQSVVDSEGRVINTWADIVNRADLGMEVMHERNAHNFPLDLASGEVCPVAMTAPSITA
;
A
#
# COMPACT_ATOMS: atom_id res chain seq x y z
N MET A 1 21.98 -18.58 -7.05
CA MET A 1 21.26 -18.38 -5.77
C MET A 1 22.11 -17.91 -4.58
N LYS A 2 23.43 -18.18 -4.50
CA LYS A 2 24.28 -17.72 -3.37
C LYS A 2 24.79 -16.27 -3.45
N ILE A 3 24.59 -15.57 -4.57
CA ILE A 3 25.09 -14.21 -4.78
C ILE A 3 24.03 -13.14 -4.49
N ALA A 4 22.73 -13.45 -4.64
CA ALA A 4 21.64 -12.50 -4.40
C ALA A 4 21.41 -12.18 -2.90
N ALA A 5 21.62 -13.15 -2.00
CA ALA A 5 21.49 -12.92 -0.56
C ALA A 5 22.62 -12.05 0.02
N ALA A 6 23.82 -12.10 -0.57
CA ALA A 6 24.95 -11.31 -0.13
C ALA A 6 24.80 -9.82 -0.49
N SER A 7 24.22 -9.51 -1.65
CA SER A 7 24.00 -8.14 -2.11
C SER A 7 22.96 -7.39 -1.26
N VAL A 8 21.91 -8.08 -0.80
CA VAL A 8 20.89 -7.49 0.08
C VAL A 8 21.48 -7.24 1.49
N PHE A 9 22.29 -8.15 2.00
CA PHE A 9 22.97 -7.96 3.30
C PHE A 9 24.03 -6.83 3.26
N PHE A 10 24.75 -6.66 2.15
CA PHE A 10 25.76 -5.59 2.04
C PHE A 10 25.14 -4.19 1.93
N LEU A 11 23.99 -4.05 1.26
CA LEU A 11 23.22 -2.80 1.18
C LEU A 11 22.54 -2.43 2.52
N LEU A 12 22.17 -3.42 3.34
CA LEU A 12 21.63 -3.20 4.68
C LEU A 12 22.72 -2.80 5.70
N ALA A 13 23.96 -3.29 5.53
CA ALA A 13 25.07 -2.95 6.42
C ALA A 13 25.66 -1.56 6.13
N SER A 14 25.72 -1.11 4.87
CA SER A 14 26.35 0.17 4.51
C SER A 14 25.46 1.40 4.71
N THR A 15 24.16 1.21 4.96
CA THR A 15 23.22 2.33 5.15
C THR A 15 22.95 2.66 6.62
N CYS A 16 23.40 1.83 7.57
CA CYS A 16 23.20 2.06 9.00
C CYS A 16 23.81 3.38 9.52
N GLU A 17 24.86 3.91 8.89
CA GLU A 17 25.45 5.21 9.28
C GLU A 17 24.61 6.42 8.83
N ALA A 18 23.84 6.29 7.75
CA ALA A 18 22.93 7.34 7.26
C ALA A 18 21.65 7.48 8.10
N PHE A 19 21.43 6.60 9.09
CA PHE A 19 20.27 6.60 9.99
C PHE A 19 20.56 7.17 11.38
N THR A 20 21.67 7.90 11.54
CA THR A 20 21.93 8.68 12.74
C THR A 20 21.29 10.07 12.61
N ALA A 21 20.43 10.44 13.58
CA ALA A 21 20.11 11.84 13.78
C ALA A 21 21.43 12.59 14.05
N PRO A 22 21.61 13.84 13.60
CA PRO A 22 22.78 14.61 13.99
C PRO A 22 22.82 14.69 15.51
N GLN A 23 23.86 14.08 16.10
CA GLN A 23 24.22 14.33 17.50
C GLN A 23 24.51 15.83 17.62
N PRO A 24 24.04 16.52 18.67
CA PRO A 24 24.53 17.87 18.95
C PRO A 24 26.02 17.76 19.32
N SER A 25 26.90 17.97 18.35
CA SER A 25 28.33 17.94 18.60
C SER A 25 28.72 19.16 19.42
N VAL A 26 29.10 18.93 20.66
CA VAL A 26 29.93 19.85 21.44
C VAL A 26 31.25 20.03 20.66
N GLY A 27 31.39 21.21 20.06
CA GLY A 27 32.66 21.81 19.62
C GLY A 27 33.59 20.97 18.74
N ALA A 28 33.47 21.09 17.42
CA ALA A 28 34.63 21.04 16.53
C ALA A 28 34.29 21.62 15.13
N ASN A 29 34.89 22.76 14.82
CA ASN A 29 34.94 23.33 13.47
C ASN A 29 35.53 22.32 12.47
N LYS A 30 34.81 22.00 11.38
CA LYS A 30 35.41 21.69 10.07
C LYS A 30 34.37 21.81 8.94
N ARG A 31 34.72 22.66 7.97
CA ARG A 31 34.00 22.94 6.71
C ARG A 31 34.11 21.78 5.71
N PHE A 32 33.01 21.45 5.02
CA PHE A 32 32.87 20.99 3.62
C PHE A 32 31.35 21.09 3.33
N GLY A 33 30.78 21.59 2.23
CA GLY A 33 31.19 21.72 0.84
C GLY A 33 29.96 21.29 0.01
N ALA A 34 29.28 22.23 -0.65
CA ALA A 34 27.97 22.06 -1.28
C ALA A 34 28.00 21.32 -2.63
N ALA A 35 26.91 20.62 -2.97
CA ALA A 35 26.29 20.42 -4.31
C ALA A 35 25.21 19.31 -4.17
N SER A 36 24.03 19.32 -4.80
CA SER A 36 23.42 20.17 -5.82
C SER A 36 21.91 19.85 -5.88
N GLY A 37 21.05 20.84 -5.68
CA GLY A 37 19.61 20.74 -5.95
C GLY A 37 19.29 21.29 -7.34
N LEU A 38 18.57 20.50 -8.14
CA LEU A 38 18.02 20.86 -9.45
C LEU A 38 16.86 21.85 -9.28
N ALA A 39 16.88 22.97 -10.03
CA ALA A 39 15.80 23.96 -10.07
C ALA A 39 15.18 24.03 -11.48
N PHE A 40 13.85 23.93 -11.55
CA PHE A 40 13.04 24.12 -12.75
C PHE A 40 12.53 25.57 -12.85
N ALA A 41 12.95 26.25 -13.93
CA ALA A 41 12.25 27.30 -14.71
C ALA A 41 11.93 28.70 -14.08
N PRO A 42 11.71 29.76 -14.90
CA PRO A 42 12.31 30.11 -16.20
C PRO A 42 12.87 31.56 -16.26
N LYS A 43 13.56 31.82 -17.38
CA LYS A 43 14.36 33.02 -17.75
C LYS A 43 13.55 34.32 -17.91
N GLY A 44 14.19 35.44 -17.54
CA GLY A 44 13.80 36.81 -17.91
C GLY A 44 15.00 37.69 -18.25
N VAL A 45 15.14 37.97 -19.56
CA VAL A 45 15.71 39.13 -20.29
C VAL A 45 16.75 40.06 -19.62
N SER A 46 17.87 40.26 -20.31
CA SER A 46 18.93 41.26 -20.07
C SER A 46 18.65 42.60 -20.74
N THR A 47 19.05 43.73 -20.11
CA THR A 47 19.70 44.87 -20.81
C THR A 47 20.41 45.84 -19.83
N THR A 48 21.72 46.02 -20.09
CA THR A 48 22.56 47.26 -20.08
C THR A 48 22.87 48.08 -18.82
N GLU A 49 24.18 48.07 -18.51
CA GLU A 49 25.13 49.17 -18.23
C GLU A 49 25.18 49.94 -16.89
N LYS A 50 26.22 49.57 -16.13
CA LYS A 50 27.29 50.39 -15.50
C LYS A 50 26.92 51.69 -14.75
N THR A 51 27.14 51.67 -13.44
CA THR A 51 28.10 52.61 -12.83
C THR A 51 28.67 52.07 -11.52
N THR A 52 29.95 52.38 -11.34
CA THR A 52 30.91 51.90 -10.34
C THR A 52 30.68 52.47 -8.94
N ALA A 53 30.73 51.60 -7.91
CA ALA A 53 31.21 51.96 -6.58
C ALA A 53 31.82 50.72 -5.92
N ASP A 54 33.15 50.74 -5.75
CA ASP A 54 33.90 49.77 -4.97
C ASP A 54 33.43 49.79 -3.51
N VAL A 55 32.79 48.71 -3.06
CA VAL A 55 32.55 48.47 -1.63
C VAL A 55 33.29 47.22 -1.22
N LYS A 56 34.33 47.43 -0.42
CA LYS A 56 35.06 46.42 0.33
C LYS A 56 34.08 45.62 1.19
N PHE A 57 34.04 44.29 1.01
CA PHE A 57 33.36 43.41 1.95
C PHE A 57 34.15 43.34 3.26
N ASN A 58 33.72 44.12 4.25
CA ASN A 58 34.07 43.87 5.64
C ASN A 58 33.26 42.64 6.11
N THR A 59 33.91 41.50 6.20
CA THR A 59 33.43 40.33 6.92
C THR A 59 33.60 40.55 8.41
N GLU A 60 32.72 41.36 9.00
CA GLU A 60 32.46 41.43 10.43
C GLU A 60 31.17 42.25 10.64
N LEU A 61 30.03 41.57 10.60
CA LEU A 61 28.81 42.06 11.23
C LEU A 61 28.62 41.21 12.47
N GLY A 62 28.98 41.82 13.59
CA GLY A 62 28.80 41.28 14.91
C GLY A 62 27.32 41.08 15.24
N VAL A 63 27.16 40.42 16.37
CA VAL A 63 25.94 40.28 17.16
C VAL A 63 25.26 41.64 17.33
N SER A 64 24.40 42.00 16.38
CA SER A 64 23.40 43.04 16.56
C SER A 64 22.11 42.36 16.95
N THR A 65 21.81 42.43 18.24
CA THR A 65 20.47 42.47 18.82
C THR A 65 19.39 42.85 17.79
N LEU A 66 18.75 41.84 17.19
CA LEU A 66 17.42 42.01 16.63
C LEU A 66 16.47 41.99 17.83
N VAL A 67 16.15 43.19 18.30
CA VAL A 67 14.97 43.45 19.11
C VAL A 67 13.79 42.72 18.45
N PRO A 68 12.97 41.96 19.22
CA PRO A 68 11.77 41.36 18.68
C PRO A 68 10.72 42.45 18.43
N ASN A 69 10.86 43.20 17.33
CA ASN A 69 9.77 43.99 16.76
C ASN A 69 8.89 42.98 16.00
N GLU A 70 7.81 42.49 16.59
CA GLU A 70 6.50 43.15 16.55
C GLU A 70 5.95 43.39 15.13
N VAL A 71 6.36 42.58 14.15
CA VAL A 71 5.69 42.50 12.84
C VAL A 71 5.47 41.01 12.53
N ALA A 72 4.20 40.62 12.39
CA ALA A 72 3.69 39.26 12.11
C ALA A 72 3.44 38.28 13.29
N LYS A 73 3.12 38.77 14.49
CA LYS A 73 2.60 37.91 15.59
C LYS A 73 1.23 38.31 16.16
N LYS A 74 0.50 39.24 15.53
CA LYS A 74 -0.70 39.83 16.14
C LYS A 74 -2.05 39.59 15.47
N ASP A 75 -2.11 39.04 14.25
CA ASP A 75 -3.41 38.90 13.56
C ASP A 75 -3.86 37.46 13.24
N ASP A 76 -2.96 36.47 13.14
CA ASP A 76 -3.38 35.10 12.78
C ASP A 76 -4.09 34.34 13.90
N LEU A 77 -3.84 34.68 15.17
CA LEU A 77 -4.53 34.06 16.33
C LEU A 77 -5.97 34.57 16.51
N ALA A 78 -6.31 35.71 15.93
CA ALA A 78 -7.64 36.33 16.06
C ALA A 78 -8.59 35.92 14.93
N THR A 79 -8.09 35.39 13.82
CA THR A 79 -8.95 34.98 12.71
C THR A 79 -9.59 33.61 12.97
N VAL A 80 -10.82 33.44 12.48
CA VAL A 80 -11.52 32.15 12.49
C VAL A 80 -10.68 31.06 11.81
N TRP A 81 -9.94 31.42 10.75
CA TRP A 81 -9.07 30.49 10.03
C TRP A 81 -7.87 30.02 10.86
N GLY A 82 -7.23 30.92 11.61
CA GLY A 82 -6.12 30.54 12.50
C GLY A 82 -6.60 29.65 13.66
N GLN A 83 -7.77 29.96 14.24
CA GLN A 83 -8.39 29.11 15.27
C GLN A 83 -8.71 27.71 14.72
N PHE A 84 -9.29 27.63 13.53
CA PHE A 84 -9.56 26.37 12.83
C PHE A 84 -8.27 25.58 12.57
N SER A 85 -7.24 26.24 12.02
CA SER A 85 -5.95 25.62 11.69
C SER A 85 -5.26 25.05 12.92
N ASN A 86 -5.28 25.80 14.03
CA ASN A 86 -4.74 25.33 15.31
C ASN A 86 -5.53 24.14 15.85
N TRP A 87 -6.86 24.15 15.72
CA TRP A 87 -7.70 23.04 16.18
C TRP A 87 -7.44 21.76 15.38
N ILE A 88 -7.42 21.81 14.06
CA ILE A 88 -7.19 20.59 13.24
C ILE A 88 -5.78 20.03 13.44
N THR A 89 -4.77 20.88 13.70
CA THR A 89 -3.38 20.44 13.90
C THR A 89 -3.02 20.18 15.36
N SER A 90 -3.99 20.29 16.28
CA SER A 90 -3.78 20.06 17.71
C SER A 90 -3.44 18.59 18.02
N THR A 91 -2.41 18.40 18.85
CA THR A 91 -1.99 17.10 19.40
C THR A 91 -2.85 16.64 20.58
N GLU A 92 -3.69 17.52 21.13
CA GLU A 92 -4.58 17.23 22.27
C GLU A 92 -5.90 16.59 21.83
N ASN A 93 -6.17 16.53 20.52
CA ASN A 93 -7.34 15.82 20.01
C ASN A 93 -7.19 14.32 20.26
N ARG A 94 -8.25 13.68 20.79
CA ARG A 94 -8.27 12.22 21.04
C ARG A 94 -7.91 11.40 19.80
N LEU A 95 -8.35 11.87 18.64
CA LEU A 95 -7.91 11.40 17.32
C LEU A 95 -7.35 12.61 16.59
N TYR A 96 -6.06 12.56 16.25
CA TYR A 96 -5.43 13.62 15.47
C TYR A 96 -6.18 13.83 14.15
N ILE A 97 -6.40 15.08 13.74
CA ILE A 97 -7.07 15.38 12.46
C ILE A 97 -5.98 15.63 11.41
N GLY A 98 -5.26 16.75 11.53
CA GLY A 98 -4.28 17.19 10.55
C GLY A 98 -4.93 17.66 9.24
N TRP A 99 -4.13 18.22 8.34
CA TRP A 99 -4.62 18.62 7.01
C TRP A 99 -5.09 17.40 6.21
N PHE A 100 -4.36 16.29 6.29
CA PHE A 100 -4.77 15.05 5.62
C PHE A 100 -6.07 14.46 6.19
N GLY A 101 -6.34 14.64 7.49
CA GLY A 101 -7.59 14.21 8.12
C GLY A 101 -8.82 14.85 7.50
N THR A 102 -8.71 16.08 7.01
CA THR A 102 -9.84 16.80 6.39
C THR A 102 -10.32 16.14 5.09
N ILE A 103 -9.45 15.39 4.40
CA ILE A 103 -9.79 14.58 3.22
C ILE A 103 -10.10 13.14 3.63
N MET A 104 -9.30 12.57 4.52
CA MET A 104 -9.39 11.18 4.97
C MET A 104 -10.75 10.86 5.59
N PHE A 105 -11.24 11.68 6.53
CA PHE A 105 -12.48 11.34 7.24
C PHE A 105 -13.70 11.32 6.31
N PRO A 106 -14.00 12.36 5.50
CA PRO A 106 -15.17 12.33 4.62
C PRO A 106 -15.12 11.19 3.59
N THR A 107 -13.94 10.94 3.01
CA THR A 107 -13.78 9.90 1.98
C THR A 107 -13.94 8.49 2.57
N LEU A 108 -13.29 8.19 3.69
CA LEU A 108 -13.45 6.88 4.35
C LEU A 108 -14.87 6.69 4.90
N LEU A 109 -15.53 7.74 5.38
CA LEU A 109 -16.93 7.65 5.83
C LEU A 109 -17.88 7.37 4.66
N ALA A 110 -17.68 8.03 3.51
CA ALA A 110 -18.47 7.77 2.30
C ALA A 110 -18.27 6.34 1.79
N ALA A 111 -17.01 5.90 1.66
CA ALA A 111 -16.68 4.54 1.23
C ALA A 111 -17.25 3.47 2.17
N THR A 112 -17.07 3.66 3.49
CA THR A 112 -17.57 2.71 4.50
C THR A 112 -19.09 2.64 4.49
N THR A 113 -19.77 3.78 4.39
CA THR A 113 -21.24 3.82 4.36
C THR A 113 -21.77 3.13 3.12
N CYS A 114 -21.24 3.47 1.95
CA CYS A 114 -21.64 2.85 0.69
C CYS A 114 -21.38 1.34 0.67
N TYR A 115 -20.19 0.90 1.09
CA TYR A 115 -19.85 -0.52 1.22
C TYR A 115 -20.84 -1.28 2.10
N ILE A 116 -21.10 -0.78 3.32
CA ILE A 116 -22.02 -1.44 4.26
C ILE A 116 -23.42 -1.52 3.68
N THR A 117 -23.93 -0.44 3.09
CA THR A 117 -25.27 -0.45 2.49
C THR A 117 -25.37 -1.39 1.29
N ALA A 118 -24.37 -1.38 0.42
CA ALA A 118 -24.34 -2.20 -0.79
C ALA A 118 -24.21 -3.69 -0.43
N PHE A 119 -23.30 -4.03 0.49
CA PHE A 119 -23.10 -5.40 0.95
C PHE A 119 -24.38 -6.00 1.58
N ILE A 120 -25.19 -5.17 2.24
CA ILE A 120 -26.45 -5.63 2.85
C ILE A 120 -27.57 -5.72 1.82
N ALA A 121 -27.75 -4.69 0.97
CA ALA A 121 -29.02 -4.48 0.25
C ALA A 121 -28.91 -4.16 -1.24
N ALA A 122 -27.72 -4.10 -1.85
CA ALA A 122 -27.60 -3.81 -3.28
C ALA A 122 -28.33 -4.88 -4.11
N PRO A 123 -29.05 -4.50 -5.18
CA PRO A 123 -29.60 -5.44 -6.13
C PRO A 123 -28.49 -6.15 -6.93
N PRO A 124 -28.83 -7.17 -7.73
CA PRO A 124 -27.88 -7.82 -8.63
C PRO A 124 -27.28 -6.85 -9.66
N VAL A 125 -25.98 -7.03 -9.97
CA VAL A 125 -25.17 -6.13 -10.81
C VAL A 125 -24.69 -6.85 -12.07
N ASP A 126 -24.79 -6.20 -13.23
CA ASP A 126 -24.35 -6.73 -14.53
C ASP A 126 -22.85 -6.50 -14.78
N ILE A 127 -22.01 -7.25 -14.06
CA ILE A 127 -20.54 -7.12 -14.06
C ILE A 127 -19.90 -7.24 -15.45
N ASP A 128 -20.31 -8.23 -16.25
CA ASP A 128 -19.67 -8.48 -17.56
C ASP A 128 -20.34 -7.68 -18.71
N GLY A 129 -21.40 -6.92 -18.40
CA GLY A 129 -22.15 -6.12 -19.38
C GLY A 129 -22.97 -6.93 -20.39
N ILE A 130 -23.15 -8.23 -20.12
CA ILE A 130 -23.88 -9.18 -20.98
C ILE A 130 -25.35 -9.37 -20.57
N ARG A 131 -25.84 -8.54 -19.63
CA ARG A 131 -27.19 -8.63 -19.07
C ARG A 131 -27.41 -9.93 -18.28
N GLU A 132 -26.38 -10.37 -17.55
CA GLU A 132 -26.43 -11.49 -16.60
C GLU A 132 -26.10 -10.97 -15.19
N PRO A 133 -27.08 -10.41 -14.45
CA PRO A 133 -26.81 -9.78 -13.17
C PRO A 133 -26.38 -10.79 -12.10
N VAL A 134 -25.31 -10.47 -11.37
CA VAL A 134 -24.77 -11.24 -10.26
C VAL A 134 -25.25 -10.66 -8.94
N ALA A 135 -25.92 -11.48 -8.12
CA ALA A 135 -26.37 -11.09 -6.79
C ALA A 135 -25.19 -11.07 -5.80
N GLY A 136 -24.86 -9.91 -5.25
CA GLY A 136 -23.75 -9.75 -4.28
C GLY A 136 -24.18 -9.55 -2.83
N SER A 137 -25.40 -9.09 -2.56
CA SER A 137 -25.78 -8.64 -1.22
C SER A 137 -26.48 -9.71 -0.37
N LEU A 138 -26.51 -9.49 0.95
CA LEU A 138 -27.13 -10.40 1.92
C LEU A 138 -28.63 -10.57 1.70
N LEU A 139 -29.36 -9.48 1.41
CA LEU A 139 -30.81 -9.54 1.17
C LEU A 139 -31.17 -10.31 -0.11
N TYR A 140 -30.23 -10.44 -1.04
CA TYR A 140 -30.39 -11.21 -2.28
C TYR A 140 -29.77 -12.62 -2.19
N GLY A 141 -29.77 -13.21 -0.99
CA GLY A 141 -29.49 -14.63 -0.79
C GLY A 141 -28.02 -14.99 -0.53
N ASN A 142 -27.15 -14.00 -0.31
CA ASN A 142 -25.76 -14.26 0.06
C ASN A 142 -25.55 -14.37 1.56
N ASN A 143 -24.50 -15.11 1.94
CA ASN A 143 -23.95 -15.08 3.30
C ASN A 143 -22.66 -14.24 3.32
N ILE A 144 -21.98 -14.15 4.46
CA ILE A 144 -20.74 -13.36 4.59
C ILE A 144 -19.61 -13.84 3.66
N ILE A 145 -19.57 -15.13 3.33
CA ILE A 145 -18.53 -15.70 2.46
C ILE A 145 -18.84 -15.44 0.98
N SER A 146 -20.09 -15.62 0.57
CA SER A 146 -20.51 -15.45 -0.83
C SER A 146 -20.79 -13.99 -1.19
N GLY A 147 -21.10 -13.15 -0.21
CA GLY A 147 -21.45 -11.75 -0.43
C GLY A 147 -20.28 -10.89 -0.88
N ALA A 148 -20.58 -9.91 -1.74
CA ALA A 148 -19.65 -8.95 -2.29
C ALA A 148 -20.36 -7.67 -2.75
N VAL A 149 -19.64 -6.54 -2.75
CA VAL A 149 -20.00 -5.43 -3.65
C VAL A 149 -19.35 -5.73 -5.00
N ILE A 150 -20.19 -5.92 -6.01
CA ILE A 150 -19.81 -6.41 -7.34
C ILE A 150 -19.18 -5.26 -8.16
N PRO A 151 -18.06 -5.49 -8.88
CA PRO A 151 -17.47 -4.53 -9.79
C PRO A 151 -18.45 -3.90 -10.79
N SER A 152 -18.13 -2.69 -11.24
CA SER A 152 -18.97 -1.98 -12.22
C SER A 152 -18.93 -2.67 -13.58
N SER A 153 -20.04 -2.57 -14.30
CA SER A 153 -20.24 -3.27 -15.59
C SER A 153 -19.12 -3.02 -16.61
N ASN A 154 -18.72 -4.06 -17.34
CA ASN A 154 -17.78 -3.97 -18.45
C ASN A 154 -18.29 -3.06 -19.58
N ALA A 155 -19.61 -2.85 -19.69
CA ALA A 155 -20.18 -1.86 -20.60
C ALA A 155 -19.76 -0.42 -20.26
N ILE A 156 -19.39 -0.14 -19.00
CA ILE A 156 -18.80 1.14 -18.56
C ILE A 156 -17.29 1.17 -18.85
N GLY A 157 -16.59 0.04 -18.76
CA GLY A 157 -15.13 0.00 -18.88
C GLY A 157 -14.45 0.89 -17.82
N MET A 158 -13.56 1.78 -18.27
CA MET A 158 -12.88 2.78 -17.42
C MET A 158 -13.62 4.13 -17.30
N HIS A 159 -14.82 4.27 -17.85
CA HIS A 159 -15.57 5.51 -17.73
C HIS A 159 -15.92 5.79 -16.26
N PHE A 160 -15.78 7.06 -15.86
CA PHE A 160 -16.16 7.51 -14.53
C PHE A 160 -17.69 7.55 -14.44
N TYR A 161 -18.26 6.72 -13.56
CA TYR A 161 -19.71 6.54 -13.44
C TYR A 161 -20.25 6.95 -12.04
N PRO A 162 -20.27 8.26 -11.75
CA PRO A 162 -20.86 8.79 -10.53
C PRO A 162 -22.39 8.74 -10.60
N ILE A 163 -23.04 8.92 -9.45
CA ILE A 163 -24.50 8.84 -9.30
C ILE A 163 -25.24 9.75 -10.31
N TRP A 164 -24.70 10.92 -10.63
CA TRP A 164 -25.34 11.90 -11.52
C TRP A 164 -25.16 11.62 -13.01
N GLU A 165 -24.33 10.65 -13.42
CA GLU A 165 -24.29 10.19 -14.82
C GLU A 165 -25.41 9.20 -15.14
N ALA A 166 -25.96 8.53 -14.14
CA ALA A 166 -27.10 7.63 -14.31
C ALA A 166 -28.42 8.42 -14.40
N ALA A 167 -29.38 7.92 -15.19
CA ALA A 167 -30.72 8.49 -15.28
C ALA A 167 -31.56 8.26 -14.01
N SER A 168 -31.21 7.23 -13.23
CA SER A 168 -31.86 6.89 -11.97
C SER A 168 -30.93 6.15 -11.03
N LEU A 169 -31.29 6.07 -9.75
CA LEU A 169 -30.56 5.25 -8.79
C LEU A 169 -30.63 3.76 -9.16
N ASP A 170 -31.77 3.28 -9.65
CA ASP A 170 -31.93 1.87 -10.04
C ASP A 170 -30.97 1.47 -11.18
N GLU A 171 -30.77 2.35 -12.15
CA GLU A 171 -29.76 2.17 -13.21
C GLU A 171 -28.35 2.16 -12.61
N TRP A 172 -28.05 3.11 -11.71
CA TRP A 172 -26.73 3.21 -11.10
C TRP A 172 -26.36 1.95 -10.29
N LEU A 173 -27.33 1.41 -9.53
CA LEU A 173 -27.17 0.17 -8.78
C LEU A 173 -27.01 -1.04 -9.72
N TYR A 174 -27.82 -1.12 -10.79
CA TYR A 174 -27.74 -2.23 -11.76
C TYR A 174 -26.37 -2.32 -12.46
N ASN A 175 -25.75 -1.17 -12.73
CA ASN A 175 -24.45 -1.09 -13.39
C ASN A 175 -23.26 -1.09 -12.41
N GLY A 176 -23.49 -1.28 -11.10
CA GLY A 176 -22.43 -1.44 -10.09
C GLY A 176 -21.71 -0.14 -9.73
N GLY A 177 -22.40 0.99 -9.77
CA GLY A 177 -21.81 2.29 -9.41
C GLY A 177 -21.28 2.37 -7.98
N GLU A 178 -21.83 1.56 -7.06
CA GLU A 178 -21.39 1.46 -5.66
C GLU A 178 -19.92 1.03 -5.55
N TYR A 179 -19.47 0.18 -6.47
CA TYR A 179 -18.10 -0.29 -6.51
C TYR A 179 -17.13 0.86 -6.80
N GLN A 180 -17.38 1.63 -7.87
CA GLN A 180 -16.54 2.79 -8.20
C GLN A 180 -16.55 3.83 -7.08
N LEU A 181 -17.73 4.14 -6.50
CA LEU A 181 -17.81 5.09 -5.39
C LEU A 181 -16.97 4.61 -4.21
N THR A 182 -17.13 3.35 -3.81
CA THR A 182 -16.41 2.76 -2.67
C THR A 182 -14.91 2.76 -2.91
N VAL A 183 -14.45 2.21 -4.04
CA VAL A 183 -13.03 2.08 -4.39
C VAL A 183 -12.34 3.43 -4.48
N LEU A 184 -12.91 4.39 -5.23
CA LEU A 184 -12.26 5.68 -5.46
C LEU A 184 -12.15 6.50 -4.17
N HIS A 185 -13.20 6.52 -3.34
CA HIS A 185 -13.15 7.18 -2.03
C HIS A 185 -12.21 6.45 -1.06
N PHE A 186 -12.20 5.11 -1.08
CA PHE A 186 -11.28 4.32 -0.26
C PHE A 186 -9.82 4.62 -0.61
N LEU A 187 -9.43 4.62 -1.89
CA LEU A 187 -8.06 4.88 -2.32
C LEU A 187 -7.59 6.30 -1.94
N ILE A 188 -8.44 7.31 -2.11
CA ILE A 188 -8.15 8.68 -1.64
C ILE A 188 -7.99 8.70 -0.11
N GLY A 189 -8.90 8.03 0.60
CA GLY A 189 -8.90 7.96 2.05
C GLY A 189 -7.65 7.30 2.62
N VAL A 190 -7.19 6.17 2.08
CA VAL A 190 -5.98 5.48 2.56
C VAL A 190 -4.70 6.22 2.16
N ALA A 191 -4.68 6.91 1.01
CA ALA A 191 -3.57 7.79 0.65
C ALA A 191 -3.47 8.99 1.61
N ALA A 192 -4.60 9.59 1.99
CA ALA A 192 -4.65 10.63 3.00
C ALA A 192 -4.28 10.09 4.39
N TYR A 193 -4.70 8.87 4.74
CA TYR A 193 -4.28 8.21 5.99
C TYR A 193 -2.75 8.06 6.06
N MET A 194 -2.12 7.63 4.97
CA MET A 194 -0.65 7.57 4.86
C MET A 194 0.00 8.94 5.08
N GLY A 195 -0.54 9.99 4.47
CA GLY A 195 -0.07 11.37 4.70
C GLY A 195 -0.27 11.84 6.16
N ARG A 196 -1.36 11.42 6.80
CA ARG A 196 -1.65 11.73 8.20
C ARG A 196 -0.67 11.06 9.17
N GLU A 197 -0.22 9.84 8.88
CA GLU A 197 0.84 9.19 9.68
C GLU A 197 2.13 10.01 9.66
N TRP A 198 2.52 10.50 8.48
CA TRP A 198 3.65 11.42 8.35
C TRP A 198 3.41 12.72 9.12
N GLU A 199 2.25 13.35 8.95
CA GLU A 199 1.97 14.64 9.58
C GLU A 199 2.04 14.56 11.11
N LEU A 200 1.41 13.54 11.71
CA LEU A 200 1.46 13.36 13.17
C LEU A 200 2.88 13.04 13.64
N SER A 201 3.64 12.23 12.90
CA SER A 201 5.05 11.95 13.25
C SER A 201 5.87 13.24 13.31
N TYR A 202 5.61 14.19 12.41
CA TYR A 202 6.26 15.50 12.41
C TYR A 202 5.83 16.34 13.63
N ARG A 203 4.53 16.38 13.97
CA ARG A 203 4.04 17.15 15.15
C ARG A 203 4.65 16.65 16.46
N LEU A 204 4.86 15.34 16.57
CA LEU A 204 5.42 14.71 17.77
C LEU A 204 6.96 14.66 17.79
N GLY A 205 7.64 15.17 16.75
CA GLY A 205 9.10 15.10 16.64
C GLY A 205 9.64 13.67 16.48
N MET A 206 8.82 12.75 15.96
CA MET A 206 9.19 11.36 15.69
C MET A 206 9.97 11.23 14.38
N ARG A 207 10.63 10.09 14.20
CA ARG A 207 11.22 9.73 12.90
C ARG A 207 10.10 9.45 11.88
N PRO A 208 10.17 9.97 10.65
CA PRO A 208 9.01 10.03 9.75
C PRO A 208 8.91 8.80 8.84
N TRP A 209 9.10 7.56 9.31
CA TRP A 209 9.20 6.39 8.42
C TRP A 209 8.10 5.33 8.59
N ILE A 210 7.13 5.57 9.48
CA ILE A 210 5.98 4.68 9.67
C ILE A 210 5.12 4.66 8.39
N PHE A 211 4.84 5.84 7.82
CA PHE A 211 4.07 5.97 6.59
C PHE A 211 4.72 5.25 5.40
N THR A 212 6.06 5.13 5.40
CA THR A 212 6.79 4.37 4.37
C THR A 212 6.46 2.88 4.46
N ALA A 213 6.35 2.31 5.67
CA ALA A 213 5.89 0.94 5.83
C ALA A 213 4.42 0.77 5.38
N PHE A 214 3.55 1.74 5.73
CA PHE A 214 2.15 1.74 5.32
C PHE A 214 1.94 1.93 3.81
N SER A 215 2.94 2.45 3.09
CA SER A 215 2.86 2.55 1.62
C SER A 215 2.77 1.18 0.92
N ALA A 216 3.26 0.10 1.54
CA ALA A 216 3.21 -1.23 0.94
C ALA A 216 1.76 -1.75 0.75
N PRO A 217 0.90 -1.79 1.78
CA PRO A 217 -0.51 -2.13 1.58
C PRO A 217 -1.27 -1.11 0.73
N VAL A 218 -0.94 0.19 0.78
CA VAL A 218 -1.55 1.20 -0.11
C VAL A 218 -1.21 0.90 -1.58
N ALA A 219 0.03 0.53 -1.88
CA ALA A 219 0.45 0.14 -3.22
C ALA A 219 -0.26 -1.14 -3.69
N ALA A 220 -0.38 -2.15 -2.83
CA ALA A 220 -1.08 -3.38 -3.15
C ALA A 220 -2.58 -3.13 -3.45
N ALA A 221 -3.26 -2.32 -2.62
CA ALA A 221 -4.65 -1.92 -2.86
C ALA A 221 -4.80 -1.14 -4.17
N THR A 222 -3.89 -0.20 -4.45
CA THR A 222 -3.89 0.55 -5.71
C THR A 222 -3.68 -0.37 -6.91
N ALA A 223 -2.85 -1.40 -6.78
CA ALA A 223 -2.59 -2.34 -7.86
C ALA A 223 -3.84 -3.12 -8.28
N VAL A 224 -4.58 -3.69 -7.32
CA VAL A 224 -5.77 -4.53 -7.60
C VAL A 224 -7.05 -3.75 -7.90
N PHE A 225 -7.19 -2.53 -7.36
CA PHE A 225 -8.41 -1.74 -7.52
C PHE A 225 -8.33 -0.65 -8.59
N LEU A 226 -7.13 -0.31 -9.06
CA LEU A 226 -6.95 0.78 -10.03
C LEU A 226 -5.97 0.43 -11.14
N THR A 227 -4.74 0.02 -10.83
CA THR A 227 -3.74 -0.24 -11.88
C THR A 227 -4.12 -1.39 -12.78
N TYR A 228 -4.60 -2.50 -12.21
CA TYR A 228 -5.03 -3.66 -12.97
C TYR A 228 -6.26 -3.36 -13.85
N PRO A 229 -7.35 -2.76 -13.33
CA PRO A 229 -8.43 -2.23 -14.15
C PRO A 229 -7.98 -1.32 -15.30
N ILE A 230 -7.05 -0.39 -15.05
CA ILE A 230 -6.52 0.50 -16.10
C ILE A 230 -5.81 -0.30 -17.20
N GLY A 231 -5.05 -1.32 -16.81
CA GLY A 231 -4.31 -2.17 -17.74
C GLY A 231 -5.21 -3.03 -18.62
N GLN A 232 -6.28 -3.58 -18.04
CA GLN A 232 -7.27 -4.39 -18.76
C GLN A 232 -8.37 -3.57 -19.45
N GLY A 233 -8.52 -2.29 -19.09
CA GLY A 233 -9.45 -1.38 -19.73
C GLY A 233 -10.87 -1.40 -19.14
N SER A 234 -11.07 -2.02 -17.98
CA SER A 234 -12.35 -2.02 -17.29
C SER A 234 -12.24 -2.15 -15.77
N PHE A 235 -13.13 -1.47 -15.04
CA PHE A 235 -13.31 -1.70 -13.60
C PHE A 235 -13.98 -3.05 -13.29
N SER A 236 -14.59 -3.74 -14.27
CA SER A 236 -15.14 -5.10 -14.10
C SER A 236 -14.08 -6.09 -13.62
N ASP A 237 -12.85 -5.92 -14.10
CA ASP A 237 -11.73 -6.83 -13.82
C ASP A 237 -11.00 -6.45 -12.53
N GLY A 238 -11.47 -5.39 -11.85
CA GLY A 238 -11.00 -5.04 -10.52
C GLY A 238 -11.46 -6.08 -9.50
N MET A 239 -10.65 -6.30 -8.47
CA MET A 239 -10.96 -7.28 -7.42
C MET A 239 -12.32 -6.97 -6.74
N PRO A 240 -13.31 -7.88 -6.77
CA PRO A 240 -14.59 -7.65 -6.09
C PRO A 240 -14.45 -7.45 -4.57
N LEU A 241 -15.31 -6.62 -3.97
CA LEU A 241 -15.26 -6.34 -2.53
C LEU A 241 -16.03 -7.41 -1.73
N GLY A 242 -15.48 -8.63 -1.71
CA GLY A 242 -16.03 -9.77 -0.99
C GLY A 242 -15.08 -10.97 -0.97
N ILE A 243 -15.35 -11.94 -0.08
CA ILE A 243 -14.44 -13.08 0.16
C ILE A 243 -14.39 -13.98 -1.08
N SER A 244 -15.53 -14.48 -1.54
CA SER A 244 -15.59 -15.36 -2.71
C SER A 244 -15.17 -14.65 -4.00
N GLY A 245 -15.51 -13.36 -4.13
CA GLY A 245 -15.08 -12.53 -5.25
C GLY A 245 -13.57 -12.34 -5.30
N THR A 246 -12.90 -12.23 -4.15
CA THR A 246 -11.43 -12.23 -4.10
C THR A 246 -10.84 -13.56 -4.62
N PHE A 247 -11.45 -14.71 -4.30
CA PHE A 247 -11.00 -15.99 -4.84
C PHE A 247 -11.22 -16.08 -6.35
N ASN A 248 -12.35 -15.60 -6.84
CA ASN A 248 -12.62 -15.53 -8.28
C ASN A 248 -11.55 -14.69 -9.01
N PHE A 249 -11.27 -13.47 -8.52
CA PHE A 249 -10.18 -12.64 -9.03
C PHE A 249 -8.83 -13.39 -9.06
N MET A 250 -8.46 -14.04 -7.96
CA MET A 250 -7.18 -14.78 -7.88
C MET A 250 -7.09 -15.94 -8.87
N LEU A 251 -8.19 -16.65 -9.14
CA LEU A 251 -8.22 -17.78 -10.06
C LEU A 251 -8.16 -17.33 -11.53
N VAL A 252 -8.93 -16.30 -11.88
CA VAL A 252 -8.91 -15.70 -13.23
C VAL A 252 -7.53 -15.09 -13.50
N PHE A 253 -6.98 -14.35 -12.55
CA PHE A 253 -5.64 -13.78 -12.65
C PHE A 253 -4.54 -14.84 -12.82
N GLN A 254 -4.70 -16.03 -12.21
CA GLN A 254 -3.80 -17.15 -12.46
C GLN A 254 -3.94 -17.69 -13.88
N ALA A 255 -5.17 -17.83 -14.39
CA ALA A 255 -5.43 -18.31 -15.74
C ALA A 255 -4.79 -17.39 -16.80
N GLU A 256 -4.97 -16.08 -16.67
CA GLU A 256 -4.51 -15.10 -17.66
C GLU A 256 -3.02 -14.75 -17.54
N HIS A 257 -2.49 -14.72 -16.31
CA HIS A 257 -1.13 -14.20 -16.07
C HIS A 257 -0.12 -15.23 -15.56
N ASN A 258 -0.57 -16.43 -15.20
CA ASN A 258 0.25 -17.45 -14.55
C ASN A 258 1.09 -16.86 -13.39
N ILE A 259 0.41 -16.15 -12.49
CA ILE A 259 1.03 -15.38 -11.40
C ILE A 259 1.93 -16.23 -10.50
N LEU A 260 1.62 -17.53 -10.32
CA LEU A 260 2.45 -18.44 -9.55
C LEU A 260 3.87 -18.58 -10.12
N MET A 261 4.03 -18.40 -11.43
CA MET A 261 5.32 -18.42 -12.13
C MET A 261 5.98 -17.04 -12.25
N HIS A 262 5.39 -15.99 -11.65
CA HIS A 262 5.95 -14.64 -11.67
C HIS A 262 6.88 -14.41 -10.45
N PRO A 263 8.14 -13.98 -10.65
CA PRO A 263 9.12 -13.87 -9.57
C PRO A 263 8.74 -12.82 -8.51
N PHE A 264 8.01 -11.78 -8.90
CA PHE A 264 7.57 -10.76 -7.94
C PHE A 264 6.51 -11.29 -6.96
N HIS A 265 5.63 -12.19 -7.43
CA HIS A 265 4.69 -12.87 -6.55
C HIS A 265 5.43 -13.82 -5.60
N MET A 266 6.41 -14.59 -6.10
CA MET A 266 7.24 -15.45 -5.24
C MET A 266 7.99 -14.67 -4.15
N MET A 267 8.52 -13.48 -4.47
CA MET A 267 9.13 -12.58 -3.47
C MET A 267 8.09 -12.07 -2.47
N GLY A 268 6.86 -11.81 -2.91
CA GLY A 268 5.72 -11.56 -2.05
C GLY A 268 5.45 -12.64 -1.03
N VAL A 269 5.33 -13.88 -1.52
CA VAL A 269 5.12 -15.08 -0.69
C VAL A 269 6.25 -15.23 0.33
N ALA A 270 7.51 -15.07 -0.07
CA ALA A 270 8.66 -15.07 0.84
C ALA A 270 8.58 -13.93 1.88
N GLY A 271 8.10 -12.76 1.46
CA GLY A 271 7.82 -11.62 2.32
C GLY A 271 6.83 -11.95 3.44
N VAL A 272 5.64 -12.43 3.10
CA VAL A 272 4.58 -12.71 4.08
C VAL A 272 4.88 -13.93 4.95
N PHE A 273 5.40 -15.03 4.37
CA PHE A 273 5.79 -16.21 5.15
C PHE A 273 6.95 -15.89 6.09
N GLY A 274 7.96 -15.17 5.61
CA GLY A 274 9.05 -14.73 6.46
C GLY A 274 8.58 -13.75 7.54
N ALA A 275 7.65 -12.84 7.23
CA ALA A 275 7.09 -11.92 8.23
C ALA A 275 6.34 -12.65 9.35
N SER A 276 5.51 -13.65 9.02
CA SER A 276 4.85 -14.49 10.02
C SER A 276 5.86 -15.27 10.87
N LEU A 277 6.88 -15.85 10.23
CA LEU A 277 7.97 -16.55 10.90
C LEU A 277 8.71 -15.61 11.88
N PHE A 278 9.10 -14.43 11.43
CA PHE A 278 9.87 -13.48 12.24
C PHE A 278 9.05 -12.81 13.32
N SER A 279 7.74 -12.61 13.11
CA SER A 279 6.81 -12.18 14.15
C SER A 279 6.73 -13.20 15.28
N ALA A 280 6.53 -14.48 14.95
CA ALA A 280 6.51 -15.57 15.93
C ALA A 280 7.87 -15.74 16.63
N MET A 281 8.97 -15.71 15.85
CA MET A 281 10.34 -15.79 16.38
C MET A 281 10.60 -14.65 17.37
N HIS A 282 10.34 -13.40 16.99
CA HIS A 282 10.60 -12.25 17.84
C HIS A 282 9.77 -12.30 19.12
N GLY A 283 8.46 -12.54 19.01
CA GLY A 283 7.57 -12.71 20.16
C GLY A 283 8.06 -13.81 21.11
N SER A 284 8.38 -14.99 20.58
CA SER A 284 8.86 -16.11 21.40
C SER A 284 10.19 -15.81 22.11
N LEU A 285 11.15 -15.17 21.44
CA LEU A 285 12.45 -14.84 22.03
C LEU A 285 12.32 -13.79 23.14
N VAL A 286 11.54 -12.73 22.91
CA VAL A 286 11.30 -11.69 23.93
C VAL A 286 10.57 -12.29 25.13
N THR A 287 9.50 -13.07 24.92
CA THR A 287 8.76 -13.72 26.01
C THR A 287 9.63 -14.71 26.79
N SER A 288 10.53 -15.43 26.13
CA SER A 288 11.42 -16.40 26.78
C SER A 288 12.47 -15.79 27.71
N SER A 289 12.76 -14.50 27.57
CA SER A 289 13.82 -13.82 28.32
C SER A 289 13.32 -12.64 29.16
N LEU A 290 12.02 -12.60 29.47
CA LEU A 290 11.45 -11.65 30.43
C LEU A 290 12.15 -11.76 31.79
N ILE A 291 12.42 -10.60 32.39
CA ILE A 291 12.95 -10.53 33.77
C ILE A 291 11.80 -10.88 34.72
N ARG A 292 12.09 -11.67 35.75
CA ARG A 292 11.07 -12.09 36.73
C ARG A 292 10.75 -10.93 37.69
N GLU A 293 9.63 -10.28 37.44
CA GLU A 293 9.09 -9.18 38.26
C GLU A 293 7.74 -9.50 38.94
N THR A 294 7.26 -10.74 38.78
CA THR A 294 5.95 -11.21 39.27
C THR A 294 6.07 -12.59 39.92
N THR A 295 5.04 -12.94 40.68
CA THR A 295 4.85 -14.28 41.26
C THR A 295 4.19 -15.25 40.28
N GLU A 296 4.19 -16.54 40.60
CA GLU A 296 3.52 -17.57 39.78
C GLU A 296 1.98 -17.47 39.77
N SER A 297 1.41 -16.74 40.73
CA SER A 297 -0.05 -16.58 40.88
C SER A 297 -0.64 -15.42 40.08
N GLU A 298 0.17 -14.63 39.39
CA GLU A 298 -0.27 -13.47 38.61
C GLU A 298 0.30 -13.51 37.19
N SER A 299 -0.31 -12.75 36.28
CA SER A 299 0.19 -12.66 34.91
C SER A 299 1.55 -11.96 34.87
N THR A 300 2.49 -12.53 34.11
CA THR A 300 3.82 -11.94 33.88
C THR A 300 3.75 -10.55 33.25
N ASN A 301 2.63 -10.22 32.58
CA ASN A 301 2.42 -8.89 31.99
C ASN A 301 2.42 -7.78 33.05
N TYR A 302 2.02 -8.06 34.29
CA TYR A 302 2.03 -7.06 35.37
C TYR A 302 3.44 -6.65 35.78
N GLY A 303 4.46 -7.41 35.39
CA GLY A 303 5.87 -7.06 35.60
C GLY A 303 6.29 -5.81 34.82
N TYR A 304 5.70 -5.57 33.64
CA TYR A 304 5.94 -4.36 32.87
C TYR A 304 5.04 -3.21 33.34
N LYS A 305 5.63 -2.02 33.49
CA LYS A 305 4.95 -0.76 33.78
C LYS A 305 5.08 0.20 32.60
N PHE A 306 3.95 0.76 32.17
CA PHE A 306 3.92 1.69 31.03
C PHE A 306 4.79 2.93 31.31
N GLY A 307 5.75 3.19 30.41
CA GLY A 307 6.68 4.31 30.53
C GLY A 307 7.91 4.05 31.41
N GLN A 308 8.16 2.81 31.85
CA GLN A 308 9.40 2.46 32.54
C GLN A 308 10.63 2.66 31.65
N GLU A 309 11.75 3.05 32.25
CA GLU A 309 13.00 3.31 31.53
C GLU A 309 13.82 2.04 31.25
N GLU A 310 13.72 1.03 32.13
CA GLU A 310 14.47 -0.21 32.00
C GLU A 310 13.82 -1.19 31.02
N GLU A 311 14.64 -1.86 30.22
CA GLU A 311 14.20 -2.91 29.30
C GLU A 311 13.60 -4.09 30.08
N THR A 312 12.43 -4.58 29.64
CA THR A 312 11.67 -5.62 30.36
C THR A 312 12.19 -7.05 30.18
N TYR A 313 13.20 -7.25 29.31
CA TYR A 313 13.73 -8.55 28.94
C TYR A 313 15.25 -8.50 28.77
N ASN A 314 15.90 -9.66 28.90
CA ASN A 314 17.35 -9.77 28.72
C ASN A 314 17.70 -10.13 27.27
N ILE A 315 18.13 -9.12 26.49
CA ILE A 315 18.54 -9.31 25.08
C ILE A 315 19.80 -10.19 24.94
N VAL A 316 20.71 -10.16 25.91
CA VAL A 316 21.94 -10.98 25.86
C VAL A 316 21.60 -12.46 26.01
N ALA A 317 20.64 -12.78 26.88
CA ALA A 317 20.12 -14.15 27.02
C ALA A 317 19.43 -14.62 25.73
N ALA A 318 18.56 -13.79 25.15
CA ALA A 318 17.89 -14.10 23.88
C ALA A 318 18.89 -14.30 22.72
N HIS A 319 19.84 -13.38 22.57
CA HIS A 319 20.91 -13.47 21.57
C HIS A 319 21.77 -14.72 21.77
N GLY A 320 22.12 -15.02 23.02
CA GLY A 320 22.90 -16.21 23.38
C GLY A 320 22.16 -17.51 23.09
N TYR A 321 20.85 -17.57 23.30
CA TYR A 321 20.03 -18.73 22.94
C TYR A 321 19.98 -18.90 21.42
N PHE A 322 19.55 -17.88 20.68
CA PHE A 322 19.36 -17.97 19.24
C PHE A 322 20.68 -18.15 18.47
N GLY A 323 21.76 -17.52 18.94
CA GLY A 323 23.10 -17.70 18.38
C GLY A 323 23.67 -19.11 18.55
N ARG A 324 23.23 -19.85 19.59
CA ARG A 324 23.55 -21.28 19.75
C ARG A 324 22.61 -22.19 18.94
N LEU A 325 21.36 -21.78 18.75
CA LEU A 325 20.37 -22.55 18.00
C LEU A 325 20.73 -22.68 16.52
N ILE A 326 21.21 -21.59 15.90
CA ILE A 326 21.55 -21.56 14.47
C ILE A 326 23.08 -21.49 14.29
N PHE A 327 23.65 -20.29 14.45
CA PHE A 327 25.08 -20.01 14.62
C PHE A 327 25.24 -18.52 14.98
N GLN A 328 26.34 -18.16 15.64
CA GLN A 328 26.49 -16.87 16.34
C GLN A 328 26.24 -15.64 15.45
N TYR A 329 26.67 -15.68 14.18
CA TYR A 329 26.53 -14.57 13.24
C TYR A 329 25.13 -14.41 12.62
N ALA A 330 24.25 -15.41 12.76
CA ALA A 330 22.86 -15.33 12.29
C ALA A 330 21.95 -14.60 13.28
N SER A 331 22.44 -14.29 14.49
CA SER A 331 21.67 -13.67 15.56
C SER A 331 21.95 -12.17 15.64
N PHE A 332 20.89 -11.37 15.77
CA PHE A 332 21.03 -9.93 15.98
C PHE A 332 21.46 -9.65 17.42
N ASN A 333 22.56 -8.90 17.60
CA ASN A 333 22.98 -8.36 18.90
C ASN A 333 22.63 -6.87 19.06
N ASN A 334 22.09 -6.24 18.00
CA ASN A 334 21.63 -4.86 17.99
C ASN A 334 20.12 -4.82 17.79
N SER A 335 19.39 -4.35 18.80
CA SER A 335 17.93 -4.25 18.77
C SER A 335 17.42 -3.36 17.63
N ARG A 336 18.11 -2.26 17.29
CA ARG A 336 17.70 -1.36 16.20
C ARG A 336 17.77 -2.05 14.83
N ALA A 337 18.83 -2.82 14.60
CA ALA A 337 19.00 -3.57 13.36
C ALA A 337 17.95 -4.68 13.23
N LEU A 338 17.65 -5.38 14.33
CA LEU A 338 16.57 -6.37 14.38
C LEU A 338 15.22 -5.75 13.99
N HIS A 339 14.81 -4.67 14.65
CA HIS A 339 13.50 -4.04 14.38
C HIS A 339 13.42 -3.41 12.98
N PHE A 340 14.54 -2.89 12.46
CA PHE A 340 14.60 -2.45 11.07
C PHE A 340 14.40 -3.61 10.09
N PHE A 341 15.03 -4.76 10.33
CA PHE A 341 14.82 -5.96 9.53
C PHE A 341 13.36 -6.46 9.61
N LEU A 342 12.77 -6.49 10.81
CA LEU A 342 11.37 -6.86 11.01
C LEU A 342 10.40 -5.96 10.24
N ALA A 343 10.72 -4.68 10.10
CA ALA A 343 9.94 -3.76 9.27
C ALA A 343 10.22 -3.95 7.77
N ALA A 344 11.49 -4.03 7.37
CA ALA A 344 11.88 -4.05 5.96
C ALA A 344 11.43 -5.33 5.23
N TRP A 345 11.52 -6.50 5.86
CA TRP A 345 11.21 -7.79 5.24
C TRP A 345 9.78 -7.86 4.67
N PRO A 346 8.70 -7.67 5.47
CA PRO A 346 7.34 -7.66 4.94
C PRO A 346 7.10 -6.53 3.94
N VAL A 347 7.60 -5.32 4.22
CA VAL A 347 7.35 -4.13 3.40
C VAL A 347 7.89 -4.32 1.98
N ILE A 348 9.13 -4.78 1.85
CA ILE A 348 9.74 -5.05 0.54
C ILE A 348 9.01 -6.17 -0.17
N GLY A 349 8.65 -7.26 0.55
CA GLY A 349 7.90 -8.36 -0.04
C GLY A 349 6.57 -7.92 -0.66
N ILE A 350 5.78 -7.13 0.08
CA ILE A 350 4.50 -6.61 -0.40
C ILE A 350 4.68 -5.60 -1.54
N TRP A 351 5.72 -4.74 -1.51
CA TRP A 351 6.04 -3.88 -2.65
C TRP A 351 6.33 -4.68 -3.92
N MET A 352 7.06 -5.80 -3.83
CA MET A 352 7.28 -6.67 -4.98
C MET A 352 5.95 -7.25 -5.48
N THR A 353 5.07 -7.72 -4.61
CA THR A 353 3.75 -8.25 -5.03
C THR A 353 2.90 -7.19 -5.73
N ALA A 354 2.83 -5.99 -5.15
CA ALA A 354 2.12 -4.85 -5.73
C ALA A 354 2.66 -4.52 -7.12
N MET A 355 3.99 -4.45 -7.26
CA MET A 355 4.65 -4.25 -8.55
C MET A 355 4.34 -5.38 -9.54
N GLY A 356 4.28 -6.63 -9.09
CA GLY A 356 3.93 -7.78 -9.92
C GLY A 356 2.53 -7.65 -10.52
N VAL A 357 1.52 -7.34 -9.70
CA VAL A 357 0.16 -7.10 -10.18
C VAL A 357 0.13 -5.90 -11.15
N SER A 358 0.82 -4.82 -10.81
CA SER A 358 0.91 -3.63 -11.67
C SER A 358 1.61 -3.88 -13.00
N THR A 359 2.54 -4.83 -13.11
CA THR A 359 3.18 -5.18 -14.39
C THR A 359 2.35 -6.17 -15.20
N MET A 360 1.70 -7.13 -14.54
CA MET A 360 0.79 -8.08 -15.19
C MET A 360 -0.48 -7.41 -15.70
N ALA A 361 -0.87 -6.26 -15.13
CA ALA A 361 -1.89 -5.36 -15.71
C ALA A 361 -1.60 -4.98 -17.17
N PHE A 362 -0.33 -4.96 -17.57
CA PHE A 362 0.10 -4.69 -18.95
C PHE A 362 0.58 -5.97 -19.65
N ASN A 363 0.05 -7.12 -19.23
CA ASN A 363 0.24 -8.45 -19.80
C ASN A 363 1.71 -8.91 -19.85
N LEU A 364 2.54 -8.39 -18.94
CA LEU A 364 3.87 -8.93 -18.67
C LEU A 364 3.76 -10.04 -17.61
N ASN A 365 3.50 -11.24 -18.10
CA ASN A 365 3.07 -12.40 -17.32
C ASN A 365 4.22 -13.17 -16.66
N GLY A 366 3.87 -14.19 -15.87
CA GLY A 366 4.82 -15.14 -15.29
C GLY A 366 5.59 -15.93 -16.35
N PHE A 367 6.64 -16.63 -15.91
CA PHE A 367 7.44 -17.44 -16.83
C PHE A 367 6.59 -18.52 -17.52
N ASN A 368 6.70 -18.61 -18.84
CA ASN A 368 6.10 -19.66 -19.63
C ASN A 368 7.17 -20.68 -20.04
N PHE A 369 7.10 -21.88 -19.45
CA PHE A 369 7.97 -23.01 -19.76
C PHE A 369 7.23 -24.17 -20.43
N ASN A 370 6.10 -23.88 -21.09
CA ASN A 370 5.31 -24.90 -21.79
C ASN A 370 6.14 -25.56 -22.87
N GLN A 371 6.17 -26.89 -22.88
CA GLN A 371 6.90 -27.72 -23.84
C GLN A 371 8.41 -27.39 -23.95
N SER A 372 9.01 -26.85 -22.88
CA SER A 372 10.41 -26.42 -22.89
C SER A 372 11.43 -27.57 -22.93
N VAL A 373 11.02 -28.79 -22.58
CA VAL A 373 11.88 -29.98 -22.61
C VAL A 373 11.44 -30.90 -23.74
N VAL A 374 12.37 -31.21 -24.63
CA VAL A 374 12.15 -32.02 -25.82
C VAL A 374 13.21 -33.11 -25.90
N ASP A 375 12.82 -34.32 -26.29
CA ASP A 375 13.76 -35.43 -26.53
C ASP A 375 14.54 -35.26 -27.85
N SER A 376 15.48 -36.18 -28.12
CA SER A 376 16.28 -36.15 -29.36
C SER A 376 15.48 -36.34 -30.64
N GLU A 377 14.23 -36.79 -30.54
CA GLU A 377 13.34 -37.00 -31.67
C GLU A 377 12.32 -35.87 -31.87
N GLY A 378 12.39 -34.82 -31.05
CA GLY A 378 11.45 -33.70 -31.13
C GLY A 378 10.15 -33.92 -30.35
N ARG A 379 10.05 -34.96 -29.52
CA ARG A 379 8.85 -35.22 -28.71
C ARG A 379 8.92 -34.44 -27.41
N VAL A 380 7.81 -33.80 -27.04
CA VAL A 380 7.69 -33.04 -25.79
C VAL A 380 7.73 -33.97 -24.59
N ILE A 381 8.55 -33.63 -23.59
CA ILE A 381 8.57 -34.27 -22.28
C ILE A 381 7.94 -33.29 -21.28
N ASN A 382 6.73 -33.59 -20.82
CA ASN A 382 6.03 -32.74 -19.88
C ASN A 382 6.80 -32.60 -18.55
N THR A 383 6.74 -31.39 -18.01
CA THR A 383 7.24 -30.98 -16.71
C THR A 383 6.08 -30.55 -15.81
N TRP A 384 6.38 -30.13 -14.57
CA TRP A 384 5.36 -29.53 -13.70
C TRP A 384 4.77 -28.24 -14.27
N ALA A 385 5.52 -27.48 -15.07
CA ALA A 385 5.01 -26.28 -15.74
C ALA A 385 3.88 -26.65 -16.72
N ASP A 386 4.03 -27.75 -17.46
CA ASP A 386 2.99 -28.23 -18.37
C ASP A 386 1.74 -28.68 -17.61
N ILE A 387 1.89 -29.25 -16.41
CA ILE A 387 0.74 -29.62 -15.55
C ILE A 387 0.02 -28.38 -15.02
N VAL A 388 0.75 -27.34 -14.60
CA VAL A 388 0.17 -26.04 -14.21
C VAL A 388 -0.60 -25.44 -15.38
N ASN A 389 -0.01 -25.45 -16.57
CA ASN A 389 -0.68 -24.98 -17.79
C ASN A 389 -1.99 -25.74 -18.08
N ARG A 390 -2.09 -27.04 -17.76
CA ARG A 390 -3.35 -27.79 -17.88
C ARG A 390 -4.42 -27.34 -16.88
N ALA A 391 -4.02 -26.89 -15.69
CA ALA A 391 -4.93 -26.31 -14.71
C ALA A 391 -5.39 -24.92 -15.16
N ASP A 392 -4.47 -24.08 -15.63
CA ASP A 392 -4.75 -22.74 -16.14
C ASP A 392 -5.74 -22.81 -17.32
N LEU A 393 -5.52 -23.72 -18.29
CA LEU A 393 -6.46 -23.98 -19.38
C LEU A 393 -7.87 -24.37 -18.89
N GLY A 394 -7.97 -25.08 -17.76
CA GLY A 394 -9.27 -25.44 -17.18
C GLY A 394 -10.01 -24.24 -16.60
N MET A 395 -9.29 -23.24 -16.09
CA MET A 395 -9.85 -21.99 -15.62
C MET A 395 -10.23 -21.10 -16.81
N GLU A 396 -9.31 -20.95 -17.78
CA GLU A 396 -9.47 -20.15 -19.00
C GLU A 396 -10.74 -20.53 -19.77
N VAL A 397 -10.98 -21.82 -20.03
CA VAL A 397 -12.15 -22.23 -20.83
C VAL A 397 -13.49 -22.17 -20.09
N MET A 398 -13.47 -21.96 -18.77
CA MET A 398 -14.68 -21.97 -17.92
C MET A 398 -15.07 -20.60 -17.38
N HIS A 399 -14.12 -19.67 -17.22
CA HIS A 399 -14.41 -18.33 -16.76
C HIS A 399 -15.25 -17.57 -17.78
N GLU A 400 -16.15 -16.71 -17.30
CA GLU A 400 -17.05 -15.88 -18.12
C GLU A 400 -17.64 -16.61 -19.34
N ARG A 401 -18.20 -17.80 -19.08
CA ARG A 401 -18.68 -18.78 -20.07
C ARG A 401 -19.61 -18.24 -21.17
N ASN A 402 -20.20 -17.06 -20.97
CA ASN A 402 -21.16 -16.41 -21.87
C ASN A 402 -20.64 -15.09 -22.47
N ALA A 403 -19.46 -14.60 -22.08
CA ALA A 403 -18.91 -13.31 -22.53
C ALA A 403 -18.12 -13.39 -23.84
N HIS A 404 -17.50 -14.55 -24.11
CA HIS A 404 -16.55 -14.71 -25.21
C HIS A 404 -17.22 -15.15 -26.53
N ASN A 405 -17.16 -14.28 -27.55
CA ASN A 405 -17.65 -14.58 -28.91
C ASN A 405 -16.53 -14.93 -29.91
N PHE A 406 -15.28 -14.67 -29.56
CA PHE A 406 -14.10 -14.87 -30.38
C PHE A 406 -13.14 -15.88 -29.71
N PRO A 407 -12.27 -16.57 -30.47
CA PRO A 407 -11.44 -17.64 -29.93
C PRO A 407 -10.23 -17.16 -29.12
N LEU A 408 -9.96 -15.85 -29.11
CA LEU A 408 -8.88 -15.25 -28.34
C LEU A 408 -9.50 -14.27 -27.35
N ASP A 409 -9.20 -14.47 -26.08
CA ASP A 409 -9.47 -13.49 -25.05
C ASP A 409 -8.37 -12.43 -25.08
N LEU A 410 -8.67 -11.34 -25.80
CA LEU A 410 -7.87 -10.14 -25.83
C LEU A 410 -8.80 -9.05 -25.30
N ALA A 411 -8.38 -8.35 -24.25
CA ALA A 411 -9.11 -7.23 -23.62
C ALA A 411 -9.33 -6.00 -24.54
N SER A 412 -9.22 -6.17 -25.87
CA SER A 412 -9.54 -5.18 -26.90
C SER A 412 -10.76 -5.64 -27.70
N GLY A 413 -11.91 -5.01 -27.50
CA GLY A 413 -13.16 -5.29 -28.20
C GLY A 413 -13.99 -4.04 -28.54
N GLU A 414 -15.12 -4.23 -29.25
CA GLU A 414 -16.09 -3.16 -29.50
C GLU A 414 -16.88 -2.85 -28.22
N VAL A 415 -17.09 -1.55 -27.94
CA VAL A 415 -17.79 -1.08 -26.74
C VAL A 415 -19.25 -1.55 -26.74
N CYS A 416 -19.66 -2.26 -25.69
CA CYS A 416 -21.06 -2.63 -25.48
C CYS A 416 -21.87 -1.46 -24.90
N PRO A 417 -23.13 -1.26 -25.33
CA PRO A 417 -23.96 -0.17 -24.82
C PRO A 417 -24.39 -0.44 -23.36
N VAL A 418 -24.13 0.55 -22.50
CA VAL A 418 -24.56 0.57 -21.08
C VAL A 418 -26.07 0.36 -20.98
N ALA A 419 -26.50 -0.42 -19.98
CA ALA A 419 -27.92 -0.65 -19.73
C ALA A 419 -28.56 0.60 -19.11
N MET A 420 -29.50 1.21 -19.84
CA MET A 420 -30.23 2.42 -19.41
C MET A 420 -31.48 2.12 -18.56
N THR A 421 -31.83 0.84 -18.40
CA THR A 421 -33.02 0.40 -17.65
C THR A 421 -32.69 -0.89 -16.89
N ALA A 422 -32.91 -0.88 -15.58
CA ALA A 422 -32.82 -2.08 -14.76
C ALA A 422 -34.03 -3.00 -15.03
N PRO A 423 -33.85 -4.33 -15.14
CA PRO A 423 -34.96 -5.27 -15.24
C PRO A 423 -35.79 -5.27 -13.95
N SER A 424 -37.10 -5.51 -14.07
CA SER A 424 -38.00 -5.58 -12.93
C SER A 424 -37.63 -6.75 -12.02
N ILE A 425 -37.15 -6.45 -10.81
CA ILE A 425 -36.89 -7.45 -9.79
C ILE A 425 -38.24 -7.96 -9.28
N THR A 426 -38.59 -9.20 -9.58
CA THR A 426 -39.75 -9.86 -8.96
C THR A 426 -39.32 -10.31 -7.57
N ALA A 427 -39.94 -9.71 -6.54
CA ALA A 427 -39.69 -9.99 -5.13
C ALA A 427 -40.08 -11.41 -4.72
#